data_AF-A0A916RR44-F1
#
_entry.id   AF-A0A916RR44-F1
#
_cell.length_a   1.000
_cell.length_b   1.000
_cell.length_c   1.000
_cell.angle_alpha   90.00
_cell.angle_beta   90.00
_cell.angle_gamma   90.00
#
_symmetry.space_group_name_H-M   'P 1'
#
loop_
_entity.id
_entity.type
_entity.pdbx_description
1 polymer ?
#
loop_
_entity_poly.entity_id
_entity_poly.type
_entity_poly.pdbx_seq_one_letter_code
_entity_poly.pdbx_strand_id
1 'polypeptide(L)'
;MKTISTANQAALAARRLLPRDFLTITARNRETGEPETVGFWSDLGNVTALVFDPDTRTPALRSFYGAGSLISISDIPAVAGITVQRVTILMSQLDELVEQAVRLYDIKQARVEIHTGLLDPDSRKLIDPAEPLFVGFVDQVEIKTPRENEVGGVTISCTSHTQELARTNPETRSHEDQKRRNANDDFYIDAAVCGEWDHFWAGRQQQTQKNKGIFGWGGFLGIF
;
A
#
# COMPACT_ATOMS: atom_id res chain seq x y z
N MET A 1 -21.33 -7.97 6.50
CA MET A 1 -21.21 -8.57 7.84
C MET A 1 -19.95 -9.40 7.86
N LYS A 2 -19.05 -9.20 8.82
CA LYS A 2 -17.80 -9.98 8.92
C LYS A 2 -18.15 -11.42 9.30
N THR A 3 -17.70 -12.39 8.50
CA THR A 3 -17.86 -13.81 8.82
C THR A 3 -16.74 -14.21 9.77
N ILE A 4 -17.11 -14.82 10.90
CA ILE A 4 -16.17 -15.35 11.89
C ILE A 4 -16.32 -16.87 11.88
N SER A 5 -15.24 -17.62 12.09
CA SER A 5 -15.33 -19.09 12.15
C SER A 5 -16.20 -19.60 13.31
N THR A 6 -16.74 -20.82 13.19
CA THR A 6 -17.63 -21.40 14.20
C THR A 6 -16.94 -21.58 15.54
N ALA A 7 -15.66 -21.94 15.56
CA ALA A 7 -14.85 -22.06 16.77
C ALA A 7 -14.67 -20.69 17.46
N ASN A 8 -14.33 -19.65 16.69
CA ASN A 8 -14.21 -18.29 17.20
C ASN A 8 -15.57 -17.74 17.69
N GLN A 9 -16.68 -18.04 17.02
CA GLN A 9 -18.03 -17.67 17.46
C GLN A 9 -18.40 -18.33 18.80
N ALA A 10 -18.10 -19.62 18.96
CA ALA A 10 -18.37 -20.34 20.22
C ALA A 10 -17.56 -19.76 21.38
N ALA A 11 -16.29 -19.46 21.16
CA ALA A 11 -15.42 -18.87 22.17
C ALA A 11 -15.81 -17.41 22.50
N LEU A 12 -16.30 -16.65 21.51
CA LEU A 12 -16.89 -15.32 21.71
C LEU A 12 -18.17 -15.39 22.56
N ALA A 13 -19.06 -16.34 22.28
CA ALA A 13 -20.25 -16.57 23.08
C ALA A 13 -19.91 -16.93 24.53
N ALA A 14 -18.82 -17.69 24.74
CA ALA A 14 -18.31 -18.04 26.06
C ALA A 14 -17.58 -16.87 26.78
N ARG A 15 -17.30 -15.75 26.08
CA ARG A 15 -16.51 -14.60 26.60
C ARG A 15 -15.12 -14.97 27.12
N ARG A 16 -14.52 -16.02 26.56
CA ARG A 16 -13.18 -16.51 26.93
C ARG A 16 -12.22 -16.33 25.77
N LEU A 17 -11.84 -15.08 25.53
CA LEU A 17 -11.00 -14.71 24.39
C LEU A 17 -9.98 -13.67 24.80
N LEU A 18 -8.79 -13.78 24.20
CA LEU A 18 -7.76 -12.76 24.26
C LEU A 18 -7.45 -12.32 22.82
N PRO A 19 -8.00 -11.19 22.35
CA PRO A 19 -7.66 -10.68 21.03
C PRO A 19 -6.21 -10.21 20.99
N ARG A 20 -5.52 -10.57 19.91
CA ARG A 20 -4.15 -10.15 19.62
C ARG A 20 -4.03 -9.77 18.16
N ASP A 21 -3.34 -8.68 17.92
CA ASP A 21 -3.04 -8.22 16.57
C ASP A 21 -1.67 -8.69 16.13
N PHE A 22 -1.60 -9.04 14.85
CA PHE A 22 -0.43 -9.49 14.12
C PHE A 22 -0.25 -8.58 12.90
N LEU A 23 0.94 -8.02 12.77
CA LEU A 23 1.34 -7.15 11.68
C LEU A 23 2.38 -7.88 10.84
N THR A 24 2.23 -7.86 9.52
CA THR A 24 3.25 -8.35 8.59
C THR A 24 3.58 -7.24 7.61
N ILE A 25 4.86 -6.96 7.43
CA ILE A 25 5.37 -6.00 6.46
C ILE A 25 6.30 -6.78 5.52
N THR A 26 6.00 -6.73 4.22
CA THR A 26 6.85 -7.30 3.18
C THR A 26 7.43 -6.15 2.36
N ALA A 27 8.72 -5.91 2.52
CA ALA A 27 9.47 -4.82 1.91
C ALA A 27 10.59 -5.37 1.03
N ARG A 28 11.07 -4.58 0.06
CA ARG A 28 12.16 -5.00 -0.82
C ARG A 28 13.51 -4.75 -0.14
N ASN A 29 14.39 -5.73 -0.11
CA ASN A 29 15.75 -5.52 0.36
C ASN A 29 16.53 -4.62 -0.61
N ARG A 30 17.18 -3.57 -0.11
CA ARG A 30 17.92 -2.60 -0.94
C ARG A 30 19.19 -3.18 -1.58
N GLU A 31 19.79 -4.18 -0.95
CA GLU A 31 21.03 -4.80 -1.43
C GLU A 31 20.77 -5.90 -2.45
N THR A 32 19.81 -6.79 -2.15
CA THR A 32 19.52 -7.97 -3.00
C THR A 32 18.39 -7.75 -3.99
N GLY A 33 17.48 -6.81 -3.71
CA GLY A 33 16.27 -6.59 -4.51
C GLY A 33 15.14 -7.59 -4.25
N GLU A 34 15.35 -8.57 -3.37
CA GLU A 34 14.38 -9.61 -3.04
C GLU A 34 13.36 -9.14 -1.98
N PRO A 35 12.13 -9.68 -1.96
CA PRO A 35 11.15 -9.35 -0.94
C PRO A 35 11.49 -10.02 0.39
N GLU A 36 11.67 -9.22 1.44
CA GLU A 36 11.88 -9.65 2.81
C GLU A 36 10.63 -9.39 3.64
N THR A 37 10.23 -10.37 4.44
CA THR A 37 9.00 -10.30 5.25
C THR A 37 9.31 -10.31 6.72
N VAL A 38 8.73 -9.33 7.42
CA VAL A 38 8.92 -9.12 8.85
C VAL A 38 7.56 -9.12 9.55
N GLY A 39 7.41 -9.95 10.58
CA GLY A 39 6.17 -10.08 11.35
C GLY A 39 6.31 -9.54 12.76
N PHE A 40 5.36 -8.73 13.21
CA PHE A 40 5.26 -8.26 14.59
C PHE A 40 3.94 -8.69 15.22
N TRP A 41 3.90 -8.86 16.53
CA TRP A 41 2.64 -9.04 17.25
C TRP A 41 2.63 -8.32 18.59
N SER A 42 1.41 -8.11 19.07
CA SER A 42 1.09 -7.28 20.25
C SER A 42 1.54 -7.86 21.59
N ASP A 43 1.95 -9.12 21.66
CA ASP A 43 2.40 -9.76 22.91
C ASP A 43 3.94 -9.86 22.99
N LEU A 44 4.42 -10.44 24.08
CA LEU A 44 5.84 -10.64 24.35
C LEU A 44 6.32 -12.01 23.86
N GLY A 45 7.57 -12.04 23.40
CA GLY A 45 8.24 -13.26 22.93
C GLY A 45 7.92 -13.60 21.48
N ASN A 46 8.80 -14.36 20.84
CA ASN A 46 8.63 -14.73 19.44
C ASN A 46 7.68 -15.93 19.34
N VAL A 47 6.74 -15.87 18.39
CA VAL A 47 5.75 -16.93 18.18
C VAL A 47 5.64 -17.28 16.71
N THR A 48 5.41 -18.55 16.41
CA THR A 48 4.95 -18.98 15.09
C THR A 48 3.45 -19.18 15.16
N ALA A 49 2.72 -18.38 14.39
CA ALA A 49 1.26 -18.37 14.39
C ALA A 49 0.71 -18.80 13.02
N LEU A 50 -0.45 -19.47 13.03
CA LEU A 50 -1.22 -19.74 11.83
C LEU A 50 -2.04 -18.50 11.47
N VAL A 51 -1.88 -18.02 10.24
CA VAL A 51 -2.54 -16.82 9.73
C VAL A 51 -3.10 -17.12 8.35
N PHE A 52 -4.30 -16.64 8.04
CA PHE A 52 -4.84 -16.76 6.70
C PHE A 52 -4.12 -15.82 5.74
N ASP A 53 -3.59 -16.37 4.65
CA ASP A 53 -3.10 -15.57 3.55
C ASP A 53 -4.28 -14.82 2.90
N PRO A 54 -4.22 -13.49 2.77
CA PRO A 54 -5.31 -12.71 2.21
C PRO A 54 -5.64 -13.01 0.74
N ASP A 55 -4.66 -13.46 -0.06
CA ASP A 55 -4.84 -13.71 -1.50
C ASP A 55 -5.38 -15.11 -1.75
N THR A 56 -4.77 -16.11 -1.10
CA THR A 56 -5.11 -17.53 -1.32
C THR A 56 -6.17 -18.06 -0.37
N ARG A 57 -6.44 -17.33 0.74
CA ARG A 57 -7.35 -17.74 1.82
C ARG A 57 -6.99 -19.09 2.45
N THR A 58 -5.74 -19.52 2.33
CA THR A 58 -5.23 -20.73 2.99
C THR A 58 -4.47 -20.35 4.26
N PRO A 59 -4.49 -21.22 5.29
CA PRO A 59 -3.71 -20.98 6.50
C PRO A 59 -2.22 -21.20 6.22
N ALA A 60 -1.40 -20.21 6.55
CA ALA A 60 0.05 -20.24 6.46
C ALA A 60 0.68 -20.03 7.84
N LEU A 61 1.77 -20.75 8.12
CA LEU A 61 2.58 -20.50 9.32
C LEU A 61 3.51 -19.33 9.06
N ARG A 62 3.44 -18.30 9.91
CA ARG A 62 4.35 -17.15 9.88
C ARG A 62 4.97 -16.91 11.26
N SER A 63 6.20 -16.44 11.26
CA SER A 63 6.92 -16.07 12.48
C SER A 63 6.69 -14.60 12.81
N PHE A 64 6.41 -14.33 14.08
CA PHE A 64 6.14 -12.98 14.60
C PHE A 64 7.05 -12.69 15.78
N TYR A 65 7.62 -11.49 15.77
CA TYR A 65 8.45 -10.94 16.82
C TYR A 65 7.60 -10.17 17.82
N GLY A 66 7.76 -10.51 19.11
CA GLY A 66 6.99 -9.91 20.18
C GLY A 66 7.41 -8.47 20.44
N ALA A 67 6.60 -7.53 19.99
CA ALA A 67 6.87 -6.11 20.16
C ALA A 67 6.20 -5.51 21.41
N GLY A 68 5.28 -6.25 22.04
CA GLY A 68 4.55 -5.77 23.22
C GLY A 68 3.94 -4.38 23.00
N SER A 69 4.28 -3.43 23.88
CA SER A 69 3.81 -2.04 23.79
C SER A 69 4.61 -1.13 22.85
N LEU A 70 5.62 -1.66 22.16
CA LEU A 70 6.47 -0.86 21.24
C LEU A 70 5.79 -0.60 19.90
N ILE A 71 4.71 -1.31 19.60
CA ILE A 71 3.92 -1.12 18.38
C ILE A 71 2.47 -0.84 18.78
N SER A 72 1.88 0.16 18.14
CA SER A 72 0.45 0.41 18.21
C SER A 72 -0.12 0.61 16.81
N ILE A 73 -1.30 0.07 16.59
CA ILE A 73 -2.03 0.14 15.33
C ILE A 73 -3.27 0.98 15.62
N SER A 74 -3.53 1.99 14.77
CA SER A 74 -4.75 2.80 14.89
C SER A 74 -6.00 1.97 14.57
N ASP A 75 -7.16 2.48 14.96
CA ASP A 75 -8.43 1.86 14.59
C ASP A 75 -8.53 1.66 13.07
N ILE A 76 -8.99 0.48 12.67
CA ILE A 76 -9.18 0.11 11.26
C ILE A 76 -10.64 0.38 10.88
N PRO A 77 -10.92 1.39 10.03
CA PRO A 77 -12.29 1.78 9.73
C PRO A 77 -12.97 0.77 8.79
N ALA A 78 -14.03 0.12 9.26
CA ALA A 78 -14.82 -0.80 8.44
C ALA A 78 -15.90 -0.06 7.64
N VAL A 79 -15.53 0.47 6.47
CA VAL A 79 -16.44 1.23 5.59
C VAL A 79 -16.94 0.35 4.44
N ALA A 80 -18.24 0.46 4.12
CA ALA A 80 -18.82 -0.14 2.92
C ALA A 80 -18.70 0.85 1.74
N GLY A 81 -17.90 0.51 0.73
CA GLY A 81 -17.73 1.31 -0.49
C GLY A 81 -16.31 1.26 -1.06
N ILE A 82 -16.11 1.93 -2.19
CA ILE A 82 -14.78 2.08 -2.84
C ILE A 82 -14.12 3.35 -2.31
N THR A 83 -13.80 3.36 -1.03
CA THR A 83 -13.08 4.46 -0.37
C THR A 83 -11.74 3.96 0.13
N VAL A 84 -10.66 4.70 -0.15
CA VAL A 84 -9.33 4.35 0.35
C VAL A 84 -9.31 4.57 1.86
N GLN A 85 -9.11 3.48 2.60
CA GLN A 85 -8.99 3.50 4.06
C GLN A 85 -7.52 3.73 4.43
N ARG A 86 -7.29 4.50 5.49
CA ARG A 86 -5.95 4.77 6.03
C ARG A 86 -5.84 4.20 7.43
N VAL A 87 -4.68 3.60 7.71
CA VAL A 87 -4.32 3.04 9.02
C VAL A 87 -2.93 3.55 9.36
N THR A 88 -2.74 3.99 10.59
CA THR A 88 -1.46 4.46 11.10
C THR A 88 -0.88 3.43 12.06
N ILE A 89 0.38 3.08 11.84
CA ILE A 89 1.14 2.19 12.71
C ILE A 89 2.24 3.02 13.34
N LEU A 90 2.27 3.05 14.67
CA LEU A 90 3.32 3.70 15.45
C LEU A 90 4.25 2.62 15.99
N MET A 91 5.55 2.80 15.78
CA MET A 91 6.56 1.84 16.20
C MET A 91 7.68 2.57 16.95
N SER A 92 8.26 1.91 17.94
CA SER A 92 9.47 2.41 18.62
C SER A 92 10.66 2.34 17.67
N GLN A 93 11.42 3.43 17.57
CA GLN A 93 12.68 3.47 16.83
C GLN A 93 13.83 2.73 17.55
N LEU A 94 13.65 2.31 18.81
CA LEU A 94 14.69 1.63 19.59
C LEU A 94 14.78 0.14 19.29
N ASP A 95 13.78 -0.41 18.62
CA ASP A 95 13.73 -1.82 18.27
C ASP A 95 14.56 -2.07 17.00
N GLU A 96 15.57 -2.94 17.11
CA GLU A 96 16.50 -3.25 16.02
C GLU A 96 15.79 -3.77 14.76
N LEU A 97 14.70 -4.51 14.95
CA LEU A 97 13.94 -5.12 13.86
C LEU A 97 13.07 -4.08 13.14
N VAL A 98 12.59 -3.06 13.87
CA VAL A 98 11.95 -1.88 13.28
C VAL A 98 12.96 -1.03 12.52
N GLU A 99 14.15 -0.81 13.08
CA GLU A 99 15.23 -0.09 12.38
C GLU A 99 15.62 -0.80 11.08
N GLN A 100 15.76 -2.12 11.11
CA GLN A 100 16.02 -2.94 9.92
C GLN A 100 14.90 -2.79 8.88
N ALA A 101 13.64 -2.94 9.30
CA ALA A 101 12.49 -2.85 8.38
C ALA A 101 12.37 -1.46 7.71
N VAL A 102 12.70 -0.39 8.43
CA VAL A 102 12.49 0.98 7.97
C VAL A 102 13.70 1.55 7.24
N ARG A 103 14.93 1.24 7.72
CA ARG A 103 16.17 1.83 7.19
C ARG A 103 16.88 0.92 6.19
N LEU A 104 16.96 -0.39 6.46
CA LEU A 104 17.68 -1.34 5.60
C LEU A 104 16.84 -1.72 4.37
N TYR A 105 15.54 -1.90 4.56
CA TYR A 105 14.63 -2.23 3.46
C TYR A 105 14.04 -0.99 2.79
N ASP A 106 13.61 -1.18 1.55
CA ASP A 106 12.80 -0.22 0.82
C ASP A 106 11.33 -0.47 1.16
N ILE A 107 10.86 0.30 2.14
CA ILE A 107 9.49 0.23 2.64
C ILE A 107 8.51 1.02 1.77
N LYS A 108 8.97 1.74 0.73
CA LYS A 108 8.09 2.51 -0.14
C LYS A 108 7.17 1.57 -0.91
N GLN A 109 5.85 1.76 -0.77
CA GLN A 109 4.84 0.87 -1.35
C GLN A 109 5.00 -0.61 -0.92
N ALA A 110 5.66 -0.86 0.22
CA ALA A 110 5.74 -2.19 0.80
C ALA A 110 4.34 -2.70 1.16
N ARG A 111 4.14 -4.01 1.04
CA ARG A 111 2.87 -4.64 1.39
C ARG A 111 2.73 -4.72 2.90
N VAL A 112 1.57 -4.34 3.40
CA VAL A 112 1.22 -4.42 4.82
C VAL A 112 -0.03 -5.24 4.99
N GLU A 113 0.03 -6.18 5.92
CA GLU A 113 -1.07 -7.05 6.28
C GLU A 113 -1.26 -7.01 7.80
N ILE A 114 -2.48 -6.71 8.24
CA ILE A 114 -2.85 -6.72 9.65
C ILE A 114 -3.89 -7.81 9.85
N HIS A 115 -3.59 -8.71 10.77
CA HIS A 115 -4.43 -9.84 11.13
C HIS A 115 -4.81 -9.75 12.60
N THR A 116 -6.02 -10.18 12.92
CA THR A 116 -6.47 -10.31 14.31
C THR A 116 -6.67 -11.78 14.61
N GLY A 117 -5.97 -12.26 15.63
CA GLY A 117 -6.10 -13.60 16.16
C GLY A 117 -6.82 -13.60 17.51
N LEU A 118 -7.59 -14.66 17.75
CA LEU A 118 -8.27 -14.88 19.02
C LEU A 118 -7.58 -16.04 19.76
N LEU A 119 -6.98 -15.73 20.91
CA LEU A 119 -6.32 -16.72 21.75
C LEU A 119 -7.27 -17.23 22.83
N ASP A 120 -7.12 -18.51 23.15
CA ASP A 120 -7.74 -19.12 24.33
C ASP A 120 -6.97 -18.72 25.60
N PRO A 121 -7.63 -18.20 26.66
CA PRO A 121 -6.96 -17.74 27.88
C PRO A 121 -6.15 -18.81 28.61
N ASP A 122 -6.56 -20.08 28.53
CA ASP A 122 -5.92 -21.17 29.27
C ASP A 122 -4.69 -21.69 28.53
N SER A 123 -4.83 -22.03 27.26
CA SER A 123 -3.75 -22.57 26.45
C SER A 123 -2.82 -21.51 25.84
N ARG A 124 -3.26 -20.24 25.79
CA ARG A 124 -2.59 -19.12 25.09
C ARG A 124 -2.26 -19.43 23.63
N LYS A 125 -3.03 -20.33 23.01
CA LYS A 125 -2.91 -20.67 21.59
C LYS A 125 -4.05 -20.05 20.81
N LEU A 126 -3.81 -19.82 19.52
CA LEU A 126 -4.86 -19.42 18.59
C LEU A 126 -5.93 -20.53 18.49
N ILE A 127 -7.19 -20.12 18.61
CA ILE A 127 -8.34 -21.03 18.49
C ILE A 127 -8.53 -21.45 17.03
N ASP A 128 -8.29 -20.53 16.11
CA ASP A 128 -8.36 -20.69 14.65
C ASP A 128 -7.30 -19.76 14.01
N PRO A 129 -6.88 -19.97 12.75
CA PRO A 129 -5.91 -19.08 12.11
C PRO A 129 -6.36 -17.62 12.13
N ALA A 130 -5.42 -16.71 12.35
CA ALA A 130 -5.73 -15.28 12.46
C ALA A 130 -6.32 -14.75 11.14
N GLU A 131 -7.39 -13.96 11.26
CA GLU A 131 -8.13 -13.43 10.11
C GLU A 131 -7.51 -12.11 9.62
N PRO A 132 -7.34 -11.90 8.30
CA PRO A 132 -6.88 -10.62 7.76
C PRO A 132 -7.96 -9.55 7.93
N LEU A 133 -7.61 -8.47 8.61
CA LEU A 133 -8.48 -7.33 8.85
C LEU A 133 -8.16 -6.17 7.89
N PHE A 134 -6.89 -5.98 7.56
CA PHE A 134 -6.45 -4.94 6.63
C PHE A 134 -5.31 -5.46 5.75
N VAL A 135 -5.40 -5.14 4.45
CA VAL A 135 -4.36 -5.41 3.46
C VAL A 135 -4.17 -4.15 2.63
N GLY A 136 -2.93 -3.72 2.51
CA GLY A 136 -2.63 -2.44 1.88
C GLY A 136 -1.15 -2.24 1.60
N PHE A 137 -0.81 -0.99 1.36
CA PHE A 137 0.54 -0.55 1.05
C PHE A 137 0.97 0.57 2.01
N VAL A 138 2.27 0.69 2.20
CA VAL A 138 2.86 1.87 2.88
C VAL A 138 2.84 3.07 1.93
N ASP A 139 2.22 4.16 2.38
CA ASP A 139 2.12 5.42 1.64
C ASP A 139 3.19 6.41 2.09
N GLN A 140 3.28 6.63 3.41
CA GLN A 140 4.23 7.57 4.00
C GLN A 140 4.88 6.98 5.24
N VAL A 141 6.17 7.22 5.40
CA VAL A 141 6.93 6.89 6.61
C VAL A 141 7.57 8.16 7.15
N GLU A 142 7.32 8.44 8.43
CA GLU A 142 7.92 9.54 9.17
C GLU A 142 8.76 8.98 10.32
N ILE A 143 10.06 9.29 10.31
CA ILE A 143 10.98 8.93 11.39
C ILE A 143 11.24 10.21 12.19
N LYS A 144 10.68 10.27 13.40
CA LYS A 144 10.81 11.45 14.25
C LYS A 144 11.94 11.24 15.26
N THR A 145 13.06 11.95 15.03
CA THR A 145 14.14 12.08 16.02
C THR A 145 13.80 13.22 16.99
N PRO A 146 13.44 12.92 18.24
CA PRO A 146 12.99 13.92 19.21
C PRO A 146 14.18 14.67 19.83
N ARG A 147 13.89 15.79 20.50
CA ARG A 147 14.84 16.38 21.46
C ARG A 147 14.89 15.54 22.74
N GLU A 148 15.89 15.79 23.58
CA GLU A 148 15.98 15.12 24.88
C GLU A 148 14.68 15.32 25.69
N ASN A 149 14.15 14.23 26.25
CA ASN A 149 12.86 14.14 26.96
C ASN A 149 11.57 14.27 26.11
N GLU A 150 11.67 14.20 24.78
CA GLU A 150 10.49 14.14 23.90
C GLU A 150 10.26 12.72 23.34
N VAL A 151 9.01 12.42 22.98
CA VAL A 151 8.65 11.13 22.40
C VAL A 151 9.09 11.06 20.94
N GLY A 152 10.01 10.13 20.67
CA GLY A 152 10.43 9.73 19.33
C GLY A 152 9.70 8.48 18.85
N GLY A 153 9.85 8.16 17.57
CA GLY A 153 9.27 6.96 17.00
C GLY A 153 9.17 7.01 15.49
N VAL A 154 8.76 5.88 14.93
CA VAL A 154 8.44 5.73 13.51
C VAL A 154 6.93 5.70 13.36
N THR A 155 6.41 6.57 12.50
CA THR A 155 5.00 6.60 12.10
C THR A 155 4.90 6.13 10.66
N ILE A 156 4.18 5.02 10.45
CA ILE A 156 3.92 4.45 9.13
C ILE A 156 2.44 4.66 8.81
N SER A 157 2.17 5.44 7.78
CA SER A 157 0.84 5.64 7.22
C SER A 157 0.62 4.64 6.09
N CYS A 158 -0.39 3.78 6.25
CA CYS A 158 -0.75 2.74 5.31
C CYS A 158 -2.08 3.08 4.62
N THR A 159 -2.19 2.74 3.35
CA THR A 159 -3.42 2.87 2.55
C THR A 159 -3.93 1.50 2.12
N SER A 160 -5.24 1.31 2.12
CA SER A 160 -5.87 0.05 1.70
C SER A 160 -5.60 -0.25 0.23
N HIS A 161 -5.63 -1.54 -0.13
CA HIS A 161 -5.50 -2.00 -1.52
C HIS A 161 -6.50 -1.33 -2.50
N THR A 162 -7.66 -0.86 -2.01
CA THR A 162 -8.65 -0.07 -2.77
C THR A 162 -8.04 1.14 -3.51
N GLN A 163 -6.90 1.67 -3.08
CA GLN A 163 -6.19 2.74 -3.78
C GLN A 163 -5.86 2.37 -5.24
N GLU A 164 -5.58 1.10 -5.53
CA GLU A 164 -5.28 0.65 -6.89
C GLU A 164 -6.49 0.80 -7.81
N LEU A 165 -7.72 0.63 -7.29
CA LEU A 165 -8.95 0.84 -8.06
C LEU A 165 -9.20 2.31 -8.40
N ALA A 166 -8.61 3.23 -7.63
CA ALA A 166 -8.70 4.67 -7.87
C ALA A 166 -7.59 5.19 -8.79
N ARG A 167 -6.65 4.34 -9.24
CA ARG A 167 -5.59 4.77 -10.15
C ARG A 167 -6.18 5.05 -11.53
N THR A 168 -5.94 6.25 -12.02
CA THR A 168 -6.26 6.63 -13.40
C THR A 168 -5.11 6.18 -14.31
N ASN A 169 -5.43 5.62 -15.48
CA ASN A 169 -4.43 5.35 -16.50
C ASN A 169 -3.99 6.67 -17.14
N PRO A 170 -2.71 7.08 -17.05
CA PRO A 170 -2.22 8.31 -17.65
C PRO A 170 -1.94 8.19 -19.15
N GLU A 171 -2.13 7.02 -19.78
CA GLU A 171 -1.83 6.82 -21.20
C GLU A 171 -2.62 7.78 -22.11
N THR A 172 -1.90 8.46 -23.00
CA THR A 172 -2.45 9.56 -23.82
C THR A 172 -2.74 9.16 -25.26
N ARG A 173 -2.63 7.87 -25.60
CA ARG A 173 -2.71 7.36 -26.99
C ARG A 173 -1.73 8.08 -27.93
N SER A 174 -0.58 8.51 -27.42
CA SER A 174 0.50 9.05 -28.24
C SER A 174 1.20 7.94 -29.04
N HIS A 175 1.99 8.33 -30.04
CA HIS A 175 2.86 7.41 -30.77
C HIS A 175 3.77 6.62 -29.85
N GLU A 176 4.43 7.29 -28.90
CA GLU A 176 5.34 6.66 -27.93
C GLU A 176 4.60 5.71 -26.98
N ASP A 177 3.37 6.04 -26.57
CA ASP A 177 2.55 5.14 -25.76
C ASP A 177 2.11 3.89 -26.54
N GLN A 178 1.84 4.00 -27.86
CA GLN A 178 1.53 2.84 -28.69
C GLN A 178 2.73 1.95 -28.94
N LYS A 179 3.92 2.52 -29.13
CA LYS A 179 5.17 1.77 -29.26
C LYS A 179 5.48 0.88 -28.06
N ARG A 180 5.06 1.26 -26.85
CA ARG A 180 5.19 0.41 -25.65
C ARG A 180 4.35 -0.88 -25.74
N ARG A 181 3.23 -0.86 -26.48
CA ARG A 181 2.37 -2.04 -26.72
C ARG A 181 2.84 -2.84 -27.93
N ASN A 182 3.23 -2.16 -29.00
CA ASN A 182 3.79 -2.77 -30.19
C ASN A 182 4.81 -1.80 -30.82
N ALA A 183 6.07 -2.22 -30.84
CA ALA A 183 7.18 -1.39 -31.32
C ALA A 183 7.02 -0.93 -32.78
N ASN A 184 6.19 -1.61 -33.58
CA ASN A 184 5.96 -1.32 -35.00
C ASN A 184 4.59 -0.65 -35.27
N ASP A 185 3.90 -0.13 -34.25
CA ASP A 185 2.65 0.61 -34.43
C ASP A 185 2.93 2.09 -34.78
N ASP A 186 2.67 2.44 -36.03
CA ASP A 186 2.87 3.80 -36.58
C ASP A 186 1.56 4.61 -36.68
N PHE A 187 0.44 4.12 -36.13
CA PHE A 187 -0.87 4.73 -36.33
C PHE A 187 -0.98 6.19 -35.84
N TYR A 188 -0.27 6.57 -34.77
CA TYR A 188 -0.25 7.95 -34.25
C TYR A 188 1.05 8.72 -34.56
N ILE A 189 1.87 8.28 -35.51
CA ILE A 189 3.15 8.95 -35.83
C ILE A 189 2.98 10.44 -36.13
N ASP A 190 1.89 10.79 -36.83
CA ASP A 190 1.58 12.16 -37.24
C ASP A 190 0.56 12.86 -36.33
N ALA A 191 0.07 12.20 -35.28
CA ALA A 191 -1.03 12.72 -34.46
C ALA A 191 -0.69 14.06 -33.79
N ALA A 192 0.59 14.31 -33.50
CA ALA A 192 1.06 15.56 -32.92
C ALA A 192 1.09 16.74 -33.92
N VAL A 193 1.26 16.45 -35.21
CA VAL A 193 1.49 17.47 -36.26
C VAL A 193 0.34 17.62 -37.24
N CYS A 194 -0.54 16.63 -37.35
CA CYS A 194 -1.66 16.60 -38.31
C CYS A 194 -2.61 17.82 -38.17
N GLY A 195 -2.75 18.37 -36.95
CA GLY A 195 -3.51 19.60 -36.72
C GLY A 195 -2.90 20.87 -37.32
N GLU A 196 -1.61 20.85 -37.65
CA GLU A 196 -0.90 21.99 -38.27
C GLU A 196 -0.80 21.87 -39.80
N TRP A 197 -1.26 20.76 -40.37
CA TRP A 197 -1.17 20.54 -41.80
C TRP A 197 -2.17 21.42 -42.55
N ASP A 198 -1.65 22.18 -43.53
CA ASP A 198 -2.47 22.94 -44.45
C ASP A 198 -3.11 21.99 -45.48
N HIS A 199 -4.44 21.94 -45.49
CA HIS A 199 -5.21 21.11 -46.41
C HIS A 199 -5.73 21.96 -47.57
N PHE A 200 -5.39 21.57 -48.80
CA PHE A 200 -5.89 22.21 -50.01
C PHE A 200 -7.10 21.43 -50.54
N TRP A 201 -8.28 22.03 -50.49
CA TRP A 201 -9.50 21.47 -51.10
C TRP A 201 -10.00 22.38 -52.23
N ALA A 202 -10.23 21.80 -53.41
CA ALA A 202 -10.76 22.49 -54.60
C ALA A 202 -10.03 23.81 -54.97
N GLY A 203 -8.70 23.85 -54.82
CA GLY A 203 -7.88 25.00 -55.22
C GLY A 203 -7.98 26.23 -54.30
N ARG A 204 -8.66 26.12 -53.15
CA ARG A 204 -8.65 27.15 -52.10
C ARG A 204 -7.92 26.62 -50.88
N GLN A 205 -6.96 27.41 -50.36
CA GLN A 205 -6.41 27.17 -49.04
C GLN A 205 -7.47 27.45 -47.98
N GLN A 206 -7.80 26.45 -47.17
CA GLN A 206 -8.37 26.74 -45.85
C GLN A 206 -7.22 26.80 -44.87
N GLN A 207 -6.91 28.00 -44.37
CA GLN A 207 -6.02 28.14 -43.22
C GLN A 207 -6.73 27.50 -42.02
N THR A 208 -6.12 26.48 -41.44
CA THR A 208 -6.61 25.89 -40.19
C THR A 208 -6.60 26.96 -39.12
N GLN A 209 -7.75 27.28 -38.51
CA GLN A 209 -7.80 28.22 -37.39
C GLN A 209 -6.94 27.66 -36.26
N LYS A 210 -5.77 28.28 -36.03
CA LYS A 210 -5.02 28.05 -34.80
C LYS A 210 -5.92 28.43 -33.63
N ASN A 211 -6.38 27.45 -32.87
CA ASN A 211 -7.02 27.71 -31.59
C ASN A 211 -5.99 28.42 -30.71
N LYS A 212 -6.15 29.75 -30.58
CA LYS A 212 -5.47 30.50 -29.52
C LYS A 212 -5.93 29.84 -28.22
N GLY A 213 -5.00 29.22 -27.50
CA GLY A 213 -5.27 28.76 -26.15
C GLY A 213 -5.95 29.90 -25.37
N ILE A 214 -6.85 29.53 -24.47
CA ILE A 214 -7.61 30.46 -23.60
C ILE A 214 -6.71 31.46 -22.86
N PHE A 215 -5.40 31.19 -22.76
CA PHE A 215 -4.37 32.16 -22.40
C PHE A 215 -3.38 32.31 -23.56
N GLY A 216 -3.46 33.44 -24.27
CA GLY A 216 -2.63 33.77 -25.42
C GLY A 216 -1.17 34.11 -25.06
N TRP A 217 -0.40 33.12 -24.61
CA TRP A 217 1.05 33.21 -24.47
C TRP A 217 1.70 31.93 -25.01
N GLY A 218 2.13 31.97 -26.26
CA GLY A 218 3.09 31.03 -26.82
C GLY A 218 4.40 31.76 -27.06
N GLY A 219 5.48 31.34 -26.39
CA GLY A 219 6.83 31.82 -26.68
C GLY A 219 7.76 31.91 -25.46
N PHE A 220 8.45 30.81 -25.19
CA PHE A 220 9.87 30.75 -24.78
C PHE A 220 10.41 31.80 -23.78
N LEU A 221 10.71 31.37 -22.56
CA LEU A 221 11.92 31.76 -21.82
C LEU A 221 12.22 30.70 -20.76
N GLY A 222 13.40 30.10 -20.85
CA GLY A 222 13.97 29.31 -19.78
C GLY A 222 14.50 30.19 -18.64
N ILE A 223 14.79 29.51 -17.52
CA ILE A 223 15.60 29.93 -16.37
C ILE A 223 14.95 30.98 -15.46
N PHE A 224 14.28 30.52 -14.39
CA PHE A 224 14.81 30.46 -13.01
C PHE A 224 14.13 29.29 -12.27
#